data_AF-A0A0H4WNT5-F1
#
_entry.id   AF-A0A0H4WNT5-F1
#
_cell.length_a   1.000
_cell.length_b   1.000
_cell.length_c   1.000
_cell.angle_alpha   90.00
_cell.angle_beta   90.00
_cell.angle_gamma   90.00
#
_symmetry.space_group_name_H-M   'P 1'
#
loop_
_entity.id
_entity.type
_entity.pdbx_description
1 polymer ?
#
loop_
_entity_poly.entity_id
_entity_poly.type
_entity_poly.pdbx_seq_one_letter_code
_entity_poly.pdbx_strand_id
1 'polypeptide(L)'
;MGREWGSDKGGRDAWVAWLSNVMSEALRVLKPGGHALVWTLQRTSHWTATALEDAGFEVRDVVTHLFGTGFPKSLNGSKALDAAAGAQRLTIGPGKYADRGRRSDNQVFGAGTPSHLEVETLPATDAAREWEG
;
A
#
# COMPACT_ATOMS: atom_id res chain seq x y z
N MET A 1 -8.38 7.53 6.34
CA MET A 1 -8.00 6.54 5.31
C MET A 1 -9.16 5.56 5.21
N GLY A 2 -9.81 5.41 4.04
CA GLY A 2 -11.09 4.66 3.93
C GLY A 2 -12.27 5.47 3.38
N ARG A 3 -12.02 6.42 2.47
CA ARG A 3 -13.11 7.06 1.73
C ARG A 3 -13.41 6.23 0.47
N GLU A 4 -14.67 6.21 0.07
CA GLU A 4 -15.21 5.41 -1.05
C GLU A 4 -14.44 5.62 -2.37
N TRP A 5 -13.93 6.83 -2.62
CA TRP A 5 -13.20 7.14 -3.85
C TRP A 5 -11.89 6.35 -4.03
N GLY A 6 -11.33 5.78 -2.95
CA GLY A 6 -10.12 4.97 -2.96
C GLY A 6 -10.34 3.46 -2.83
N SER A 7 -11.60 3.01 -2.93
CA SER A 7 -11.93 1.57 -3.03
C SER A 7 -11.49 1.02 -4.39
N ASP A 8 -11.41 -0.31 -4.50
CA ASP A 8 -11.09 -1.00 -5.76
C ASP A 8 -12.27 -1.01 -6.75
N LYS A 9 -13.35 -0.28 -6.45
CA LYS A 9 -14.56 -0.17 -7.28
C LYS A 9 -15.20 -1.52 -7.62
N GLY A 10 -15.04 -2.53 -6.78
CA GLY A 10 -15.57 -3.88 -7.01
C GLY A 10 -14.60 -4.81 -7.72
N GLY A 11 -13.30 -4.47 -7.74
CA GLY A 11 -12.23 -5.29 -8.27
C GLY A 11 -11.69 -4.81 -9.62
N ARG A 12 -10.74 -5.57 -10.17
CA ARG A 12 -9.99 -5.22 -11.39
C ARG A 12 -10.89 -4.78 -12.54
N ASP A 13 -11.83 -5.62 -12.94
CA ASP A 13 -12.58 -5.39 -14.17
C ASP A 13 -13.50 -4.18 -14.06
N ALA A 14 -14.14 -4.00 -12.90
CA ALA A 14 -14.97 -2.83 -12.61
C ALA A 14 -14.13 -1.54 -12.55
N TRP A 15 -12.92 -1.60 -11.97
CA TRP A 15 -11.97 -0.50 -11.96
C TRP A 15 -11.54 -0.10 -13.37
N VAL A 16 -11.15 -1.08 -14.19
CA VAL A 16 -10.69 -0.86 -15.56
C VAL A 16 -11.81 -0.25 -16.41
N ALA A 17 -13.01 -0.84 -16.37
CA ALA A 17 -14.16 -0.33 -17.12
C ALA A 17 -14.55 1.09 -16.71
N TRP A 18 -14.57 1.37 -15.40
CA TRP A 18 -14.86 2.72 -14.90
C TRP A 18 -13.84 3.75 -15.40
N LEU A 19 -12.54 3.46 -15.25
CA LEU A 19 -11.50 4.41 -15.62
C LEU A 19 -11.41 4.57 -17.14
N SER A 20 -11.58 3.50 -17.91
CA SER A 20 -11.59 3.55 -19.37
C SER A 20 -12.70 4.49 -19.89
N ASN A 21 -13.90 4.41 -19.32
CA ASN A 21 -14.99 5.33 -19.65
C ASN A 21 -14.63 6.80 -19.35
N VAL A 22 -14.04 7.07 -18.19
CA VAL A 22 -13.61 8.44 -17.82
C VAL A 22 -12.52 8.95 -18.77
N MET A 23 -11.54 8.10 -19.09
CA MET A 23 -10.41 8.48 -19.92
C MET A 23 -10.81 8.61 -21.40
N SER A 24 -11.81 7.88 -21.88
CA SER A 24 -12.36 8.04 -23.23
C SER A 24 -12.93 9.45 -23.44
N GLU A 25 -13.63 9.99 -22.43
CA GLU A 25 -14.10 11.38 -22.46
C GLU A 25 -12.94 12.39 -22.38
N ALA A 26 -11.90 12.09 -21.61
CA ALA A 26 -10.70 12.92 -21.57
C ALA A 26 -9.99 12.94 -22.93
N LEU A 27 -9.89 11.79 -23.62
CA LEU A 27 -9.32 11.69 -24.96
C LEU A 27 -10.15 12.47 -25.99
N ARG A 28 -11.48 12.42 -25.89
CA ARG A 28 -12.41 13.15 -26.78
C ARG A 28 -12.18 14.65 -26.78
N VAL A 29 -11.79 15.22 -25.65
CA VAL A 29 -11.54 16.68 -25.51
C VAL A 29 -10.06 17.05 -25.65
N LEU A 30 -9.17 16.06 -25.72
CA LEU A 30 -7.74 16.28 -25.89
C LEU A 30 -7.45 16.77 -27.31
N LYS A 31 -6.64 17.83 -27.42
CA LYS A 31 -6.21 18.32 -28.74
C LYS A 31 -5.35 17.26 -29.44
N PRO A 32 -5.36 17.19 -30.78
CA PRO A 32 -4.43 16.34 -31.52
C PRO A 32 -2.99 16.57 -31.08
N GLY A 33 -2.29 15.49 -30.69
CA GLY A 33 -0.92 15.54 -30.18
C GLY A 33 -0.79 15.92 -28.69
N GLY A 34 -1.89 16.09 -27.95
CA GLY A 34 -1.86 16.28 -26.50
C GLY A 34 -1.42 15.03 -25.75
N HIS A 35 -0.86 15.22 -24.56
CA HIS A 35 -0.41 14.14 -23.67
C HIS A 35 -1.17 14.18 -22.35
N ALA A 36 -1.29 13.02 -21.71
CA ALA A 36 -1.78 12.88 -20.36
C ALA A 36 -0.66 12.35 -19.45
N LEU A 37 -0.55 12.91 -18.25
CA LEU A 37 0.26 12.38 -17.17
C LEU A 37 -0.68 11.88 -16.07
N VAL A 38 -0.74 10.57 -15.87
CA VAL A 38 -1.73 9.93 -14.99
C VAL A 38 -1.05 9.35 -13.78
N TRP A 39 -1.45 9.82 -12.58
CA TRP A 39 -0.92 9.32 -11.32
C TRP A 39 -1.72 8.12 -10.83
N THR A 40 -1.04 7.11 -10.29
CA THR A 40 -1.66 5.90 -9.75
C THR A 40 -0.86 5.35 -8.58
N LEU A 41 -1.54 4.56 -7.73
CA LEU A 41 -0.87 3.81 -6.66
C LEU A 41 -0.28 2.53 -7.23
N GLN A 42 0.82 2.04 -6.66
CA GLN A 42 1.54 0.89 -7.23
C GLN A 42 0.72 -0.40 -7.31
N ARG A 43 -0.26 -0.57 -6.41
CA ARG A 43 -1.15 -1.73 -6.44
C ARG A 43 -2.12 -1.71 -7.63
N THR A 44 -2.50 -0.54 -8.13
CA THR A 44 -3.47 -0.35 -9.22
C THR A 44 -2.81 0.11 -10.51
N SER A 45 -1.48 0.26 -10.55
CA SER A 45 -0.77 0.86 -11.68
C SER A 45 -1.01 0.12 -13.00
N HIS A 46 -0.93 -1.19 -12.97
CA HIS A 46 -1.22 -2.06 -14.11
C HIS A 46 -2.69 -2.00 -14.56
N TRP A 47 -3.66 -1.89 -13.64
CA TRP A 47 -5.07 -1.70 -14.01
C TRP A 47 -5.30 -0.32 -14.63
N THR A 48 -4.63 0.72 -14.12
CA THR A 48 -4.67 2.06 -14.69
C THR A 48 -4.10 2.06 -16.11
N ALA A 49 -2.95 1.40 -16.34
CA ALA A 49 -2.36 1.30 -17.68
C ALA A 49 -3.31 0.61 -18.66
N THR A 50 -3.88 -0.55 -18.29
CA THR A 50 -4.87 -1.25 -19.14
C THR A 50 -6.08 -0.38 -19.44
N ALA A 51 -6.62 0.34 -18.46
CA ALA A 51 -7.76 1.22 -18.68
C ALA A 51 -7.46 2.39 -19.64
N LEU A 52 -6.21 2.88 -19.65
CA LEU A 52 -5.77 3.93 -20.57
C LEU A 52 -5.68 3.39 -22.00
N GLU A 53 -5.13 2.19 -22.18
CA GLU A 53 -5.07 1.51 -23.48
C GLU A 53 -6.48 1.22 -24.02
N ASP A 54 -7.37 0.70 -23.17
CA ASP A 54 -8.77 0.45 -23.51
C ASP A 54 -9.53 1.74 -23.90
N ALA A 55 -9.15 2.89 -23.33
CA ALA A 55 -9.69 4.19 -23.68
C ALA A 55 -9.11 4.79 -24.98
N GLY A 56 -8.11 4.13 -25.58
CA GLY A 56 -7.46 4.55 -26.82
C GLY A 56 -6.20 5.41 -26.65
N PHE A 57 -5.65 5.52 -25.44
CA PHE A 57 -4.34 6.15 -25.24
C PHE A 57 -3.20 5.18 -25.60
N GLU A 58 -2.10 5.74 -26.10
CA GLU A 58 -0.82 5.05 -26.21
C GLU A 58 0.01 5.28 -24.92
N VAL A 59 0.33 4.22 -24.18
CA VAL A 59 1.22 4.32 -23.01
C VAL A 59 2.67 4.38 -23.48
N ARG A 60 3.25 5.58 -23.45
CA ARG A 60 4.62 5.81 -23.94
C ARG A 60 5.73 5.53 -22.92
N ASP A 61 5.47 5.85 -21.66
CA ASP A 61 6.46 5.74 -20.59
C ASP A 61 5.78 5.55 -19.23
N VAL A 62 6.53 5.00 -18.27
CA VAL A 62 6.10 4.78 -16.89
C VAL A 62 7.08 5.47 -15.95
N VAL A 63 6.68 6.62 -15.44
CA VAL A 63 7.49 7.38 -14.47
C VAL A 63 7.21 6.86 -13.06
N THR A 64 8.22 6.27 -12.43
CA THR A 64 8.13 5.80 -11.05
C THR A 64 8.66 6.86 -10.09
N HIS A 65 7.78 7.42 -9.26
CA HIS A 65 8.20 8.29 -8.17
C HIS A 65 8.74 7.42 -7.01
N LEU A 66 10.06 7.40 -6.87
CA LEU A 66 10.76 6.71 -5.78
C LEU A 66 11.02 7.68 -4.62
N PHE A 67 10.49 7.37 -3.44
CA PHE A 67 10.80 8.09 -2.22
C PHE A 67 11.94 7.37 -1.49
N GLY A 68 13.12 7.99 -1.40
CA GLY A 68 14.26 7.47 -0.63
C GLY A 68 14.11 7.61 0.89
N THR A 69 13.13 8.42 1.32
CA THR A 69 12.80 8.64 2.73
C THR A 69 11.46 7.97 3.04
N GLY A 70 11.44 7.07 4.01
CA GLY A 70 10.22 6.39 4.45
C GLY A 70 10.47 5.45 5.61
N PHE A 71 9.39 5.05 6.29
CA PHE A 71 9.45 4.04 7.34
C PHE A 71 9.29 2.63 6.73
N PRO A 72 10.04 1.61 7.18
CA PRO A 72 9.90 0.26 6.66
C PRO A 72 8.48 -0.25 6.92
N LYS A 73 7.72 -0.52 5.86
CA LYS A 73 6.40 -1.13 6.01
C LYS A 73 6.58 -2.59 6.47
N SER A 74 5.94 -2.92 7.59
CA SER A 74 5.90 -4.27 8.18
C SER A 74 7.16 -4.73 8.91
N LEU A 75 8.18 -3.89 9.06
CA LEU A 75 9.37 -4.21 9.87
C LEU A 75 9.68 -3.02 10.80
N ASN A 76 9.77 -3.27 12.10
CA ASN A 76 10.28 -2.29 13.05
C ASN A 76 11.80 -2.46 13.13
N GLY A 77 12.56 -1.42 12.75
CA GLY A 77 14.02 -1.46 12.70
C GLY A 77 14.66 -1.76 14.06
N SER A 78 14.16 -1.14 15.12
CA SER A 78 14.60 -1.42 16.49
C SER A 78 14.42 -2.90 16.88
N LYS A 79 13.26 -3.51 16.59
CA LYS A 79 13.02 -4.94 16.86
C LYS A 79 13.97 -5.86 16.08
N ALA A 80 14.27 -5.52 14.82
CA ALA A 80 15.19 -6.29 13.99
C ALA A 80 16.64 -6.23 14.50
N LEU A 81 17.07 -5.07 15.00
CA LEU A 81 18.41 -4.88 15.58
C LEU A 81 18.62 -5.74 16.83
N ASP A 82 17.67 -5.72 17.76
CA ASP A 82 17.75 -6.58 18.96
C ASP A 82 17.72 -8.07 18.60
N ALA A 83 16.89 -8.48 17.64
CA ALA A 83 16.85 -9.86 17.18
C ALA A 83 18.17 -10.30 16.54
N ALA A 84 18.78 -9.45 15.72
CA ALA A 84 20.09 -9.72 15.12
C ALA A 84 21.22 -9.77 16.17
N ALA A 85 21.11 -9.00 17.25
CA ALA A 85 22.02 -9.03 18.39
C ALA A 85 21.75 -10.19 19.37
N GLY A 86 20.68 -10.97 19.18
CA GLY A 86 20.24 -12.00 20.11
C GLY A 86 19.75 -11.47 21.46
N ALA A 87 19.39 -10.19 21.53
CA ALA A 87 18.96 -9.54 22.75
C ALA A 87 17.47 -9.80 23.04
N GLN A 88 17.15 -10.15 24.29
CA GLN A 88 15.77 -10.33 24.73
C GLN A 88 15.16 -8.96 25.09
N ARG A 89 14.04 -8.62 24.46
CA ARG A 89 13.30 -7.39 24.73
C ARG A 89 12.32 -7.58 25.88
N LEU A 90 12.17 -6.55 26.72
CA LEU A 90 11.20 -6.54 27.82
C LEU A 90 9.80 -6.23 27.28
N THR A 91 8.84 -7.14 27.51
CA THR A 91 7.42 -6.93 27.20
C THR A 91 6.77 -6.00 28.23
N ILE A 92 6.15 -4.92 27.76
CA ILE A 92 5.49 -3.90 28.61
C ILE A 92 3.97 -3.90 28.50
N GLY A 93 3.40 -4.62 27.52
CA GLY A 93 1.95 -4.70 27.36
C GLY A 93 1.50 -5.35 26.06
N PRO A 94 0.18 -5.42 25.84
CA PRO A 94 -0.38 -5.83 24.56
C PRO A 94 -0.04 -4.79 23.48
N GLY A 95 0.29 -5.25 22.27
CA GLY A 95 0.61 -4.37 21.14
C GLY A 95 -0.62 -3.58 20.66
N LYS A 96 -0.37 -2.48 19.95
CA LYS A 96 -1.38 -1.52 19.46
C LYS A 96 -2.53 -2.16 18.66
N TYR A 97 -2.35 -3.37 18.14
CA TYR A 97 -3.31 -4.11 17.33
C TYR A 97 -3.75 -5.46 17.92
N ALA A 98 -3.41 -5.74 19.18
CA ALA A 98 -3.76 -6.99 19.87
C ALA A 98 -5.28 -7.26 19.84
N ASP A 99 -6.11 -6.21 19.87
CA ASP A 99 -7.58 -6.33 19.87
C ASP A 99 -8.22 -6.22 18.48
N ARG A 100 -7.42 -6.09 17.41
CA ARG A 100 -7.95 -5.79 16.06
C ARG A 100 -8.53 -7.00 15.31
N GLY A 101 -8.74 -8.11 16.01
CA GLY A 101 -9.20 -9.39 15.49
C GLY A 101 -10.68 -9.67 15.73
N ARG A 102 -11.58 -8.95 15.04
CA ARG A 102 -12.87 -9.49 14.55
C ARG A 102 -13.59 -8.44 13.69
N ARG A 103 -13.40 -8.49 12.38
CA ARG A 103 -14.47 -8.15 11.44
C ARG A 103 -14.92 -9.47 10.83
N SER A 104 -16.19 -9.81 10.97
CA SER A 104 -16.83 -11.04 10.46
C SER A 104 -17.03 -11.03 8.95
N ASP A 105 -16.24 -10.25 8.24
CA ASP A 105 -16.31 -10.02 6.81
C ASP A 105 -15.14 -10.79 6.19
N ASN A 106 -15.49 -11.91 5.59
CA ASN A 106 -14.60 -12.92 5.06
C ASN A 106 -13.97 -12.51 3.70
N GLN A 107 -13.57 -11.24 3.52
CA GLN A 107 -12.82 -10.82 2.34
C GLN A 107 -11.32 -11.11 2.49
N VAL A 108 -11.00 -12.35 2.16
CA VAL A 108 -9.63 -12.89 2.11
C VAL A 108 -8.93 -12.39 0.85
N PHE A 109 -8.24 -11.25 0.95
CA PHE A 109 -6.96 -11.05 0.28
C PHE A 109 -5.88 -10.98 1.36
N GLY A 110 -5.16 -12.10 1.51
CA GLY A 110 -4.16 -12.26 2.57
C GLY A 110 -4.80 -12.53 3.92
N ALA A 111 -5.33 -13.74 4.12
CA ALA A 111 -5.50 -14.31 5.45
C ALA A 111 -4.09 -14.53 6.03
N GLY A 112 -3.44 -13.44 6.44
CA GLY A 112 -2.32 -13.51 7.36
C GLY A 112 -2.83 -14.18 8.62
N THR A 113 -2.06 -15.15 9.11
CA THR A 113 -2.28 -15.75 10.42
C THR A 113 -2.53 -14.61 11.41
N PRO A 114 -3.61 -14.66 12.20
CA PRO A 114 -3.89 -13.59 13.14
C PRO A 114 -2.67 -13.39 14.05
N SER A 115 -2.21 -12.15 14.14
CA SER A 115 -1.12 -11.74 15.04
C SER A 115 -1.63 -11.75 16.47
N HIS A 116 -1.96 -12.93 17.01
CA HIS A 116 -2.46 -13.09 18.38
C HIS A 116 -1.41 -12.78 19.45
N LEU A 117 -0.22 -12.28 19.08
CA LEU A 117 0.92 -12.12 19.98
C LEU A 117 1.75 -10.87 19.68
N GLU A 118 1.19 -9.85 19.03
CA GLU A 118 1.94 -8.59 18.94
C GLU A 118 1.97 -7.97 20.34
N VAL A 119 3.12 -8.05 20.99
CA VAL A 119 3.40 -7.43 22.29
C VAL A 119 4.19 -6.14 22.09
N GLU A 120 3.90 -5.15 22.92
CA GLU A 120 4.70 -3.94 23.02
C GLU A 120 5.95 -4.25 23.83
N THR A 121 7.11 -3.87 23.31
CA THR A 121 8.41 -4.26 23.88
C THR A 121 9.39 -3.10 23.83
N LEU A 122 10.22 -2.96 24.87
CA LEU A 122 11.26 -1.94 24.90
C LEU A 122 12.54 -2.42 24.19
N PRO A 123 13.28 -1.49 23.56
CA PRO A 123 14.59 -1.78 22.99
C PRO A 123 15.59 -2.23 24.06
N ALA A 124 16.33 -3.30 23.77
CA ALA A 124 17.30 -3.90 24.68
C ALA A 124 18.73 -3.38 24.42
N THR A 125 19.07 -3.03 23.17
CA THR A 125 20.39 -2.53 22.78
C THR A 125 20.39 -1.02 22.50
N ASP A 126 21.57 -0.39 22.55
CA ASP A 126 21.76 1.04 22.21
C ASP A 126 21.39 1.33 20.76
N ALA A 127 21.77 0.43 19.85
CA ALA A 127 21.41 0.50 18.44
C ALA A 127 19.89 0.43 18.25
N ALA A 128 19.20 -0.45 18.97
CA ALA A 128 17.73 -0.51 18.92
C ALA A 128 17.08 0.76 19.49
N ARG A 129 17.64 1.36 20.55
CA ARG A 129 17.15 2.63 21.13
C ARG A 129 17.23 3.80 20.14
N GLU A 130 18.29 3.88 19.35
CA GLU A 130 18.45 4.93 18.33
C GLU A 130 17.42 4.81 17.19
N TRP A 131 16.96 3.59 16.91
CA TRP A 131 16.03 3.27 15.82
C TRP A 131 14.59 3.03 16.29
N GLU A 132 14.26 3.40 17.53
CA GLU A 132 12.91 3.28 18.08
C GLU A 132 12.03 4.45 17.58
N GLY A 133 10.95 4.13 16.87
CA GLY A 133 10.02 5.10 16.26
C GLY A 133 8.72 4.48 15.79
#